data_AF-A0ABD5SXY5-F1
#
_entry.id   AF-A0ABD5SXY5-F1
#
_cell.length_a   1.000
_cell.length_b   1.000
_cell.length_c   1.000
_cell.angle_alpha   90.00
_cell.angle_beta   90.00
_cell.angle_gamma   90.00
#
_symmetry.space_group_name_H-M   'P 1'
#
loop_
_entity.id
_entity.type
_entity.pdbx_description
1 polymer ?
#
loop_
_entity_poly.entity_id
_entity_poly.type
_entity_poly.pdbx_seq_one_letter_code
_entity_poly.pdbx_strand_id
1 'polypeptide(L)'
;KPGIAVLAGETVVAAFQVPLGDAVDLIQREAAEAPSPVVRIGDGSRLESAKLVTDLDDVRVELVDETGTTPYLGTGTRGMGDVLAAVNIARLEGEVIDAREIDPTEGEIQVIKDRSRERSERNRAIDEVLARRVAAGELTIDEALDEHRDDGDASANESAETDRSGES
;
A
#
# COMPACT_ATOMS: atom_id res chain seq x y z
N LYS A 1 -6.62 -2.97 -1.20
CA LYS A 1 -7.55 -2.43 -0.18
C LYS A 1 -7.52 -3.41 0.97
N PRO A 2 -6.79 -3.12 2.04
CA PRO A 2 -6.64 -4.07 3.15
C PRO A 2 -8.00 -4.43 3.76
N GLY A 3 -8.12 -5.69 4.18
CA GLY A 3 -9.16 -6.12 5.11
C GLY A 3 -8.71 -5.83 6.53
N ILE A 4 -9.62 -5.35 7.37
CA ILE A 4 -9.40 -5.07 8.79
C ILE A 4 -10.43 -5.85 9.58
N ALA A 5 -9.98 -6.51 10.65
CA ALA A 5 -10.82 -7.17 11.63
C ALA A 5 -10.43 -6.70 13.03
N VAL A 6 -11.42 -6.28 13.81
CA VAL A 6 -11.24 -5.89 15.21
C VAL A 6 -11.86 -6.99 16.08
N LEU A 7 -11.06 -7.48 17.02
CA LEU A 7 -11.45 -8.55 17.93
C LEU A 7 -11.35 -8.11 19.39
N ALA A 8 -12.33 -8.51 20.19
CA ALA A 8 -12.27 -8.46 21.65
C ALA A 8 -12.15 -9.90 22.16
N GLY A 9 -10.93 -10.33 22.48
CA GLY A 9 -10.61 -11.74 22.71
C GLY A 9 -10.87 -12.56 21.44
N GLU A 10 -11.77 -13.54 21.52
CA GLU A 10 -12.13 -14.41 20.38
C GLU A 10 -13.30 -13.87 19.53
N THR A 11 -13.95 -12.81 19.98
CA THR A 11 -15.16 -12.26 19.36
C THR A 11 -14.80 -11.19 18.34
N VAL A 12 -15.27 -11.35 17.10
CA VAL A 12 -15.15 -10.32 16.05
C VAL A 12 -16.18 -9.24 16.29
N VAL A 13 -15.73 -8.01 16.56
CA VAL A 13 -16.61 -6.85 16.79
C VAL A 13 -16.83 -6.04 15.52
N ALA A 14 -15.85 -6.05 14.61
CA ALA A 14 -15.97 -5.44 13.30
C ALA A 14 -15.06 -6.15 12.29
N ALA A 15 -15.49 -6.19 11.02
CA ALA A 15 -14.66 -6.71 9.93
C ALA A 15 -15.10 -6.08 8.61
N PHE A 16 -14.19 -5.41 7.91
CA PHE A 16 -14.50 -4.67 6.68
C PHE A 16 -13.23 -4.36 5.88
N GLN A 17 -13.38 -3.85 4.65
CA GLN A 17 -12.25 -3.39 3.83
C GLN A 17 -12.17 -1.86 3.85
N VAL A 18 -10.95 -1.34 3.82
CA VAL A 18 -10.70 0.10 3.71
C VAL A 18 -9.69 0.42 2.59
N PRO A 19 -9.66 1.66 2.08
CA PRO A 19 -8.52 2.18 1.35
C PRO A 19 -7.24 2.12 2.19
N LEU A 20 -6.10 1.85 1.56
CA LEU A 20 -4.81 1.75 2.28
C LEU A 20 -4.46 3.05 3.02
N GLY A 21 -4.78 4.20 2.44
CA GLY A 21 -4.55 5.52 3.06
C GLY A 21 -5.37 5.76 4.33
N ASP A 22 -6.51 5.06 4.49
CA ASP A 22 -7.38 5.22 5.66
C ASP A 22 -7.10 4.19 6.75
N ALA A 23 -6.26 3.19 6.45
CA ALA A 23 -6.05 2.02 7.31
C ALA A 23 -5.34 2.40 8.61
N VAL A 24 -4.29 3.22 8.54
CA VAL A 24 -3.47 3.62 9.69
C VAL A 24 -4.30 4.38 10.70
N ASP A 25 -4.97 5.46 10.27
CA ASP A 25 -5.82 6.30 11.13
C ASP A 25 -6.91 5.48 11.84
N LEU A 26 -7.52 4.54 11.12
CA LEU A 26 -8.51 3.65 11.68
C LEU A 26 -7.90 2.72 12.73
N ILE A 27 -6.79 2.04 12.41
CA ILE A 27 -6.12 1.11 13.33
C ILE A 27 -5.70 1.84 14.61
N GLN A 28 -5.09 3.02 14.49
CA GLN A 28 -4.66 3.81 15.64
C GLN A 28 -5.85 4.23 16.51
N ARG A 29 -6.97 4.64 15.91
CA ARG A 29 -8.20 4.99 16.64
C ARG A 29 -8.72 3.79 17.45
N GLU A 30 -8.87 2.63 16.81
CA GLU A 30 -9.36 1.43 17.50
C GLU A 30 -8.37 0.97 18.59
N ALA A 31 -7.06 1.09 18.34
CA ALA A 31 -6.03 0.74 19.30
C ALA A 31 -6.03 1.66 20.54
N ALA A 32 -6.25 2.97 20.35
CA ALA A 32 -6.28 3.95 21.44
C ALA A 32 -7.44 3.73 22.43
N GLU A 33 -8.53 3.11 21.98
CA GLU A 33 -9.68 2.76 22.82
C GLU A 33 -9.47 1.45 23.62
N ALA A 34 -8.45 0.66 23.26
CA ALA A 34 -8.15 -0.62 23.89
C ALA A 34 -7.11 -0.50 25.03
N PRO A 35 -7.24 -1.25 26.14
CA PRO A 35 -6.27 -1.19 27.24
C PRO A 35 -4.88 -1.73 26.91
N SER A 36 -4.80 -2.71 26.01
CA SER A 36 -3.57 -3.40 25.62
C SER A 36 -3.69 -3.89 24.17
N PRO A 37 -3.74 -2.98 23.19
CA PRO A 37 -3.92 -3.34 21.79
C PRO A 37 -2.72 -4.13 21.27
N VAL A 38 -3.00 -5.10 20.40
CA VAL A 38 -2.01 -5.78 19.56
C VAL A 38 -2.54 -5.73 18.14
N VAL A 39 -1.76 -5.15 17.23
CA VAL A 39 -2.10 -5.09 15.81
C VAL A 39 -1.38 -6.23 15.10
N ARG A 40 -2.12 -7.09 14.41
CA ARG A 40 -1.55 -8.19 13.62
C ARG A 40 -1.66 -7.90 12.14
N ILE A 41 -0.54 -8.00 11.43
CA ILE A 41 -0.42 -7.70 10.01
C ILE A 41 0.03 -8.97 9.29
N GLY A 42 -0.71 -9.40 8.27
CA GLY A 42 -0.33 -10.54 7.43
C GLY A 42 0.78 -10.19 6.45
N ASP A 43 1.59 -11.18 6.06
CA ASP A 43 2.66 -11.04 5.05
C ASP A 43 2.15 -11.15 3.58
N GLY A 44 0.86 -11.39 3.35
CA GLY A 44 0.35 -11.63 2.00
C GLY A 44 0.62 -10.53 0.96
N SER A 45 0.82 -9.27 1.39
CA SER A 45 1.10 -8.12 0.53
C SER A 45 2.34 -7.37 1.02
N ARG A 46 3.53 -7.83 0.63
CA ARG A 46 4.84 -7.37 1.14
C ARG A 46 4.95 -5.84 1.26
N LEU A 47 4.67 -5.10 0.19
CA LEU A 47 4.76 -3.63 0.18
C LEU A 47 3.71 -2.96 1.08
N GLU A 48 2.45 -3.42 1.04
CA GLU A 48 1.39 -2.85 1.88
C GLU A 48 1.65 -3.14 3.37
N SER A 49 2.10 -4.35 3.70
CA SER A 49 2.44 -4.75 5.06
C SER A 49 3.65 -3.97 5.59
N ALA A 50 4.70 -3.77 4.78
CA ALA A 50 5.85 -2.95 5.15
C ALA A 50 5.47 -1.50 5.46
N LYS A 51 4.60 -0.92 4.62
CA LYS A 51 4.06 0.41 4.84
C LYS A 51 3.28 0.49 6.15
N LEU A 52 2.34 -0.43 6.37
CA LEU A 52 1.52 -0.44 7.59
C LEU A 52 2.36 -0.60 8.86
N VAL A 53 3.40 -1.45 8.85
CA VAL A 53 4.31 -1.60 10.00
C VAL A 53 5.02 -0.28 10.29
N THR A 54 5.50 0.40 9.25
CA THR A 54 6.25 1.66 9.38
C THR A 54 5.38 2.79 9.93
N ASP A 55 4.12 2.87 9.49
CA ASP A 55 3.18 3.93 9.90
C ASP A 55 2.46 3.66 11.25
N LEU A 56 2.74 2.53 11.90
CA LEU A 56 2.13 2.07 13.16
C LEU A 56 3.14 1.96 14.30
N ASP A 57 4.08 2.90 14.36
CA ASP A 57 5.18 2.96 15.33
C ASP A 57 4.76 3.18 16.80
N ASP A 58 3.53 3.67 17.03
CA ASP A 58 2.98 3.92 18.37
C ASP A 58 2.21 2.73 18.98
N VAL A 59 2.08 1.62 18.25
CA VAL A 59 1.34 0.43 18.71
C VAL A 59 2.17 -0.83 18.58
N ARG A 60 1.87 -1.84 19.42
CA ARG A 60 2.54 -3.13 19.31
C ARG A 60 2.06 -3.85 18.04
N VAL A 61 2.98 -4.05 17.11
CA VAL A 61 2.72 -4.76 15.86
C VAL A 61 3.31 -6.18 15.89
N GLU A 62 2.53 -7.16 15.43
CA GLU A 62 2.94 -8.54 15.19
C GLU A 62 2.77 -8.87 13.70
N LEU A 63 3.85 -9.31 13.05
CA LEU A 63 3.81 -9.83 11.68
C LEU A 63 3.45 -11.30 11.70
N VAL A 64 2.40 -11.66 10.98
CA VAL A 64 1.90 -13.03 10.89
C VAL A 64 2.30 -13.60 9.54
N ASP A 65 3.06 -14.70 9.57
CA ASP A 65 3.42 -15.46 8.38
C ASP A 65 2.23 -16.32 7.93
N GLU A 66 1.66 -15.94 6.79
CA GLU A 66 0.56 -16.67 6.14
C GLU A 66 1.07 -17.67 5.08
N THR A 67 2.40 -17.71 4.87
CA THR A 67 3.05 -18.56 3.86
C THR A 67 2.78 -20.02 4.19
N GLY A 68 1.96 -20.66 3.34
CA GLY A 68 1.59 -22.07 3.48
C GLY A 68 0.21 -22.35 4.07
N THR A 69 -0.60 -21.32 4.38
CA THR A 69 -1.95 -21.53 4.97
C THR A 69 -3.14 -21.07 4.13
N THR A 70 -2.95 -20.57 2.91
CA THR A 70 -4.09 -20.29 2.02
C THR A 70 -4.51 -21.54 1.24
N PRO A 71 -5.65 -22.20 1.57
CA PRO A 71 -6.29 -23.10 0.62
C PRO A 71 -6.69 -22.29 -0.61
N TYR A 72 -6.50 -22.89 -1.80
CA TYR A 72 -6.96 -22.37 -3.08
C TYR A 72 -8.48 -22.10 -3.02
N LEU A 73 -8.87 -20.88 -2.69
CA LEU A 73 -10.22 -20.41 -2.94
C LEU A 73 -10.21 -19.77 -4.32
N GLY A 74 -10.86 -20.45 -5.27
CA GLY A 74 -10.92 -20.08 -6.67
C GLY A 74 -11.39 -18.65 -6.92
N THR A 75 -11.17 -18.20 -8.15
CA THR A 75 -11.22 -16.85 -8.74
C THR A 75 -12.54 -16.04 -8.58
N GLY A 76 -13.36 -16.28 -7.56
CA GLY A 76 -14.74 -15.80 -7.44
C GLY A 76 -15.11 -14.89 -6.27
N THR A 77 -14.22 -14.58 -5.32
CA THR A 77 -14.58 -13.82 -4.08
C THR A 77 -13.72 -12.58 -3.81
N ARG A 78 -13.33 -11.85 -4.88
CA ARG A 78 -12.59 -10.58 -4.76
C ARG A 78 -13.36 -9.60 -3.86
N GLY A 79 -12.86 -9.38 -2.63
CA GLY A 79 -13.45 -8.50 -1.62
C GLY A 79 -13.67 -9.18 -0.26
N MET A 80 -14.25 -10.38 -0.22
CA MET A 80 -14.45 -11.10 1.05
C MET A 80 -13.18 -11.81 1.52
N GLY A 81 -12.28 -12.15 0.57
CA GLY A 81 -11.01 -12.81 0.88
C GLY A 81 -10.16 -12.03 1.88
N ASP A 82 -9.99 -10.73 1.67
CA ASP A 82 -9.13 -9.90 2.53
C ASP A 82 -9.72 -9.74 3.94
N VAL A 83 -11.05 -9.68 4.07
CA VAL A 83 -11.72 -9.60 5.37
C VAL A 83 -11.60 -10.91 6.13
N LEU A 84 -11.81 -12.04 5.47
CA LEU A 84 -11.65 -13.36 6.08
C LEU A 84 -10.19 -13.62 6.47
N ALA A 85 -9.23 -13.19 5.63
CA ALA A 85 -7.81 -13.22 5.96
C ALA A 85 -7.55 -12.41 7.23
N ALA A 86 -8.04 -11.17 7.32
CA ALA A 86 -7.88 -10.33 8.51
C ALA A 86 -8.40 -11.00 9.79
N VAL A 87 -9.56 -11.66 9.73
CA VAL A 87 -10.10 -12.42 10.88
C VAL A 87 -9.20 -13.59 11.26
N ASN A 88 -8.65 -14.31 10.28
CA ASN A 88 -7.73 -15.42 10.55
C ASN A 88 -6.41 -14.92 11.13
N ILE A 89 -5.79 -13.91 10.53
CA ILE A 89 -4.57 -13.24 11.02
C ILE A 89 -4.75 -12.81 12.47
N ALA A 90 -5.87 -12.17 12.80
CA ALA A 90 -6.14 -11.69 14.14
C ALA A 90 -6.18 -12.80 15.21
N ARG A 91 -6.32 -14.07 14.82
CA ARG A 91 -6.33 -15.23 15.71
C ARG A 91 -5.01 -15.98 15.79
N LEU A 92 -4.06 -15.67 14.90
CA LEU A 92 -2.74 -16.29 14.89
C LEU A 92 -1.77 -15.48 15.76
N GLU A 93 -0.74 -16.14 16.27
CA GLU A 93 0.39 -15.47 16.90
C GLU A 93 1.38 -15.02 15.80
N GLY A 94 1.95 -13.84 15.96
CA GLY A 94 2.94 -13.29 15.03
C GLY A 94 4.26 -12.94 15.70
N GLU A 95 5.24 -12.56 14.89
CA GLU A 95 6.53 -12.03 15.33
C GLU A 95 6.40 -10.55 15.64
N VAL A 96 6.80 -10.13 16.85
CA VAL A 96 6.82 -8.70 17.21
C VAL A 96 7.91 -8.00 16.42
N ILE A 97 7.54 -6.95 15.69
CA ILE A 97 8.48 -6.16 14.88
C ILE A 97 8.24 -4.66 15.09
N ASP A 98 9.32 -3.89 15.10
CA ASP A 98 9.28 -2.43 15.23
C ASP A 98 9.29 -1.73 13.85
N ALA A 99 9.85 -2.39 12.84
CA ALA A 99 9.96 -1.85 11.48
C ALA A 99 10.06 -2.99 10.45
N ARG A 100 9.70 -2.70 9.20
CA ARG A 100 9.83 -3.63 8.07
C ARG A 100 10.31 -2.91 6.82
N GLU A 101 11.63 -2.88 6.61
CA GLU A 101 12.23 -2.35 5.38
C GLU A 101 12.25 -3.42 4.27
N ILE A 102 11.66 -3.11 3.12
CA ILE A 102 11.64 -4.00 1.95
C ILE A 102 12.02 -3.19 0.71
N ASP A 103 13.01 -3.69 -0.04
CA ASP A 103 13.27 -3.19 -1.38
C ASP A 103 12.25 -3.77 -2.38
N PRO A 104 11.52 -2.93 -3.13
CA PRO A 104 10.59 -3.39 -4.14
C PRO A 104 11.31 -4.17 -5.24
N THR A 105 10.74 -5.32 -5.62
CA THR A 105 11.23 -6.10 -6.76
C THR A 105 10.92 -5.41 -8.09
N GLU A 106 11.68 -5.74 -9.13
CA GLU A 106 11.41 -5.24 -10.49
C GLU A 106 9.98 -5.54 -10.96
N GLY A 107 9.45 -6.72 -10.58
CA GLY A 107 8.07 -7.11 -10.89
C GLY A 107 7.04 -6.23 -10.19
N GLU A 108 7.23 -5.92 -8.90
CA GLU A 108 6.35 -5.01 -8.15
C GLU A 108 6.39 -3.58 -8.73
N ILE A 109 7.57 -3.10 -9.10
CA ILE A 109 7.75 -1.81 -9.78
C ILE A 109 7.00 -1.79 -11.12
N GLN A 110 7.09 -2.86 -11.91
CA GLN A 110 6.38 -2.95 -13.18
C GLN A 110 4.86 -2.90 -13.00
N VAL A 111 4.32 -3.61 -12.00
CA VAL A 111 2.90 -3.58 -11.66
C VAL A 111 2.42 -2.17 -11.31
N ILE A 112 3.23 -1.40 -10.58
CA ILE A 112 2.92 0.00 -10.24
C ILE A 112 2.87 0.87 -11.49
N LYS A 113 3.85 0.72 -12.40
CA LYS A 113 3.88 1.45 -13.68
C LYS A 113 2.67 1.12 -14.56
N ASP A 114 2.31 -0.16 -14.65
CA ASP A 114 1.15 -0.62 -15.42
C ASP A 114 -0.15 -0.03 -14.87
N ARG A 115 -0.33 -0.05 -13.54
CA ARG A 115 -1.50 0.56 -12.89
C ARG A 115 -1.56 2.07 -13.07
N SER A 116 -0.42 2.74 -12.98
CA SER A 116 -0.31 4.18 -13.26
C SER A 116 -0.74 4.49 -14.70
N ARG A 117 -0.31 3.68 -15.66
CA ARG A 117 -0.69 3.81 -17.07
C ARG A 117 -2.21 3.69 -17.28
N GLU A 118 -2.84 2.71 -16.64
CA GLU A 118 -4.30 2.51 -16.70
C GLU A 118 -5.09 3.68 -16.11
N ARG A 119 -4.55 4.33 -15.08
CA ARG A 119 -5.20 5.45 -14.38
C ARG A 119 -4.94 6.80 -15.04
N SER A 120 -3.86 6.91 -15.80
CA SER A 120 -3.48 8.12 -16.53
C SER A 120 -4.49 8.47 -17.62
N GLU A 121 -4.94 9.72 -17.65
CA GLU A 121 -5.80 10.24 -18.72
C GLU A 121 -5.16 10.11 -20.12
N ARG A 122 -3.81 10.08 -20.18
CA ARG A 122 -3.03 9.98 -21.43
C ARG A 122 -2.42 8.60 -21.63
N ASN A 123 -2.84 7.59 -20.86
CA ASN A 123 -2.31 6.22 -20.96
C ASN A 123 -0.78 6.16 -20.83
N ARG A 124 -0.22 6.99 -19.95
CA ARG A 124 1.22 7.15 -19.71
C ARG A 124 1.57 6.59 -18.33
N ALA A 125 2.59 5.75 -18.28
CA ALA A 125 3.14 5.23 -17.03
C ALA A 125 4.10 6.26 -16.40
N ILE A 126 4.14 6.31 -15.07
CA ILE A 126 5.22 6.98 -14.33
C ILE A 126 6.56 6.30 -14.57
N ASP A 127 7.64 7.04 -14.40
CA ASP A 127 9.00 6.51 -14.47
C ASP A 127 9.35 5.61 -13.26
N GLU A 128 10.56 5.05 -13.28
CA GLU A 128 11.01 4.15 -12.23
C GLU A 128 11.22 4.84 -10.88
N VAL A 129 11.70 6.09 -10.88
CA VAL A 129 11.96 6.83 -9.64
C VAL A 129 10.64 7.05 -8.91
N LEU A 130 9.63 7.52 -9.62
CA LEU A 130 8.28 7.70 -9.09
C LEU A 130 7.64 6.37 -8.69
N ALA A 131 7.82 5.31 -9.48
CA ALA A 131 7.30 3.99 -9.12
C ALA A 131 7.92 3.45 -7.82
N ARG A 132 9.21 3.71 -7.57
CA ARG A 132 9.88 3.36 -6.30
C ARG A 132 9.34 4.16 -5.13
N ARG A 133 9.11 5.47 -5.30
CA ARG A 133 8.50 6.32 -4.27
C ARG A 133 7.08 5.86 -3.92
N VAL A 134 6.30 5.46 -4.92
CA VAL A 134 4.97 4.86 -4.70
C VAL A 134 5.09 3.52 -3.95
N ALA A 135 6.05 2.68 -4.31
CA ALA A 135 6.28 1.40 -3.64
C ALA A 135 6.72 1.55 -2.18
N ALA A 136 7.50 2.60 -1.87
CA ALA A 136 7.89 2.98 -0.52
C ALA A 136 6.74 3.63 0.28
N GLY A 137 5.61 3.92 -0.37
CA GLY A 137 4.46 4.57 0.26
C GLY A 137 4.56 6.09 0.40
N GLU A 138 5.61 6.70 -0.14
CA GLU A 138 5.86 8.15 -0.12
C GLU A 138 4.88 8.94 -0.99
N LEU A 139 4.40 8.31 -2.08
CA LEU A 139 3.43 8.88 -3.00
C LEU A 139 2.30 7.91 -3.29
N THR A 140 1.11 8.44 -3.52
CA THR A 140 0.05 7.73 -4.22
C THR A 140 0.29 7.71 -5.72
N ILE A 141 -0.40 6.83 -6.44
CA ILE A 141 -0.33 6.78 -7.91
C ILE A 141 -0.80 8.09 -8.54
N ASP A 142 -1.79 8.76 -7.94
CA ASP A 142 -2.32 10.01 -8.46
C ASP A 142 -1.30 11.14 -8.30
N GLU A 143 -0.70 11.27 -7.10
CA GLU A 143 0.36 12.26 -6.84
C GLU A 143 1.57 12.01 -7.75
N ALA A 144 1.97 10.75 -7.94
CA ALA A 144 3.05 10.41 -8.87
C ALA A 144 2.71 10.76 -10.34
N LEU A 145 1.45 10.61 -10.75
CA LEU A 145 1.01 10.98 -12.10
C LEU A 145 1.01 12.50 -12.31
N ASP A 146 0.66 13.26 -11.29
CA ASP A 146 0.70 14.72 -11.29
C ASP A 146 2.15 15.21 -11.37
N GLU A 147 3.05 14.70 -10.53
CA GLU A 147 4.49 15.04 -10.60
C GLU A 147 5.08 14.70 -11.98
N HIS A 148 4.74 13.53 -12.54
CA HIS A 148 5.23 13.14 -13.86
C HIS A 148 4.67 13.99 -15.01
N ARG A 149 3.58 14.76 -14.80
CA ARG A 149 3.05 15.72 -15.78
C ARG A 149 3.92 16.96 -15.84
N ASP A 150 4.37 17.46 -14.70
CA ASP A 150 5.16 18.69 -14.61
C ASP A 150 6.56 18.52 -15.24
N ASP A 151 7.21 17.36 -15.07
CA ASP A 151 8.50 17.08 -15.73
C ASP A 151 8.40 17.01 -17.26
N GLY A 152 7.25 16.55 -17.77
CA GLY A 152 6.97 16.48 -19.20
C GLY A 152 6.68 17.85 -19.84
N ASP A 153 6.02 18.75 -19.11
CA ASP A 153 5.71 20.12 -19.57
C ASP A 153 6.95 21.05 -19.45
N ALA A 154 7.79 20.87 -18.44
CA ALA A 154 9.06 21.61 -18.30
C ALA A 154 9.99 21.36 -19.50
N SER A 155 10.13 20.10 -19.92
CA SER A 155 10.93 19.71 -21.09
C SER A 155 10.35 20.22 -22.43
N ALA A 156 9.02 20.35 -22.52
CA ALA A 156 8.37 20.89 -23.71
C ALA A 156 8.52 22.41 -23.84
N ASN A 157 8.58 23.13 -22.72
CA ASN A 157 8.72 24.59 -22.71
C ASN A 157 10.17 25.04 -23.01
N GLU A 158 11.19 24.31 -22.53
CA GLU A 158 12.61 24.58 -22.86
C GLU A 158 12.92 24.34 -24.35
N SER A 159 12.24 23.37 -24.97
CA SER A 159 12.36 23.08 -26.41
C SER A 159 11.80 24.22 -27.27
N ALA A 160 10.77 24.94 -26.79
CA ALA A 160 10.15 26.05 -27.50
C ALA A 160 10.91 27.39 -27.39
N GLU A 161 11.73 27.57 -26.34
CA GLU A 161 12.61 28.75 -26.19
C GLU A 161 13.91 28.62 -27.01
N THR A 162 14.42 27.40 -27.18
CA THR A 162 15.62 27.15 -28.00
C THR A 162 15.37 27.46 -29.49
N ASP A 163 14.18 27.16 -30.01
CA ASP A 163 13.83 27.36 -31.43
C ASP A 163 13.63 28.84 -31.81
N ARG A 164 13.33 29.73 -30.84
CA ARG A 164 13.20 31.18 -31.10
C ARG A 164 14.52 31.95 -31.04
N SER A 165 15.59 31.29 -30.61
CA SER A 165 16.91 31.90 -30.42
C SER A 165 17.82 31.75 -31.66
N GLY A 166 17.39 30.97 -32.65
CA GLY A 166 18.16 30.64 -33.86
C GLY A 166 17.89 31.52 -35.09
N GLU A 167 16.96 32.48 -35.00
CA GLU A 167 16.63 33.42 -36.09
C GLU A 167 17.07 34.84 -35.70
N SER A 168 18.36 35.14 -35.87
CA SER A 168 18.91 36.51 -35.85
C SER A 168 20.15 36.60 -36.74
#